data_AF-A0A3D3E553-F1
#
_entry.id   AF-A0A3D3E553-F1
#
_cell.length_a   1.000
_cell.length_b   1.000
_cell.length_c   1.000
_cell.angle_alpha   90.00
_cell.angle_beta   90.00
_cell.angle_gamma   90.00
#
_symmetry.space_group_name_H-M   'P 1'
#
loop_
_entity.id
_entity.type
_entity.pdbx_description
1 polymer ?
#
loop_
_entity_poly.entity_id
_entity_poly.type
_entity_poly.pdbx_seq_one_letter_code
_entity_poly.pdbx_strand_id
1 'polypeptide(L)'
;MSRKLSLIIFLFPIMAMAELVAIQPNLSAEPLKTELVLDEQKPLVSKLQANITLHTLTELKQLLEKAESIANGHTLYSTEDPIAVVLHGEEINAFLRSNYRTNKPLVDLAARLDAFNVIDVKVCERWMGVNGIMANDLPPFVEPVPFGAGEVKRLKAAGYAYF
;
A
#
# COMPACT_ATOMS: atom_id res chain seq x y z
N MET A 1 -34.33 -39.09 36.08
CA MET A 1 -34.92 -40.42 35.82
C MET A 1 -35.02 -40.59 34.31
N SER A 2 -33.95 -41.06 33.67
CA SER A 2 -33.69 -42.47 33.33
C SER A 2 -34.26 -42.86 31.96
N ARG A 3 -33.35 -42.81 30.99
CA ARG A 3 -33.22 -43.52 29.71
C ARG A 3 -34.19 -44.69 29.54
N LYS A 4 -34.82 -44.80 28.37
CA LYS A 4 -35.25 -46.09 27.83
C LYS A 4 -34.68 -46.31 26.44
N LEU A 5 -33.67 -47.17 26.43
CA LEU A 5 -33.18 -47.97 25.31
C LEU A 5 -34.33 -48.81 24.73
N SER A 6 -34.40 -48.86 23.40
CA SER A 6 -35.25 -49.77 22.62
C SER A 6 -34.55 -49.88 21.26
N LEU A 7 -34.36 -51.00 20.57
CA LEU A 7 -34.66 -52.40 20.79
C LEU A 7 -33.74 -53.13 19.78
N ILE A 8 -33.09 -54.22 20.19
CA ILE A 8 -32.30 -55.07 19.31
C ILE A 8 -33.24 -56.03 18.58
N ILE A 9 -33.16 -56.14 17.25
CA ILE A 9 -33.74 -57.25 16.48
C ILE A 9 -32.62 -57.86 15.62
N PHE A 10 -32.48 -59.18 15.78
CA PHE A 10 -31.57 -60.12 15.13
C PHE A 10 -32.14 -60.65 13.80
N LEU A 11 -31.27 -61.36 13.05
CA LEU A 11 -31.49 -62.31 11.93
C LEU A 11 -31.48 -61.77 10.50
N PHE A 12 -30.86 -62.38 9.48
CA PHE A 12 -29.82 -63.42 9.26
C PHE A 12 -29.44 -63.28 7.73
N PRO A 13 -28.47 -64.01 7.13
CA PRO A 13 -27.62 -63.59 6.02
C PRO A 13 -28.17 -63.89 4.62
N ILE A 14 -27.66 -63.20 3.59
CA ILE A 14 -27.62 -63.72 2.21
C ILE A 14 -26.21 -63.54 1.65
N MET A 15 -25.62 -64.70 1.39
CA MET A 15 -24.38 -64.98 0.70
C MET A 15 -24.48 -64.58 -0.78
N ALA A 16 -23.51 -63.81 -1.27
CA ALA A 16 -23.11 -63.80 -2.68
C ALA A 16 -21.61 -63.50 -2.75
N MET A 17 -20.83 -64.55 -2.95
CA MET A 17 -19.44 -64.51 -3.37
C MET A 17 -19.40 -64.27 -4.88
N ALA A 18 -18.69 -63.23 -5.31
CA ALA A 18 -18.14 -63.15 -6.65
C ALA A 18 -16.76 -62.47 -6.55
N GLU A 19 -15.75 -63.33 -6.69
CA GLU A 19 -14.38 -63.14 -7.19
C GLU A 19 -14.21 -61.95 -8.15
N LEU A 20 -13.06 -61.28 -8.31
CA LEU A 20 -11.68 -61.41 -7.83
C LEU A 20 -10.96 -60.14 -8.31
N VAL A 21 -9.93 -59.66 -7.60
CA VAL A 21 -8.60 -59.27 -8.11
C VAL A 21 -7.86 -58.57 -6.97
N ALA A 22 -6.77 -59.22 -6.57
CA ALA A 22 -5.90 -58.86 -5.47
C ALA A 22 -5.08 -57.61 -5.78
N ILE A 23 -5.01 -56.65 -4.84
CA ILE A 23 -3.89 -55.70 -4.72
C ILE A 23 -3.61 -55.49 -3.23
N GLN A 24 -2.35 -55.71 -2.85
CA GLN A 24 -1.80 -55.70 -1.49
C GLN A 24 -1.85 -54.32 -0.81
N PRO A 25 -1.79 -54.26 0.53
CA PRO A 25 -1.68 -53.01 1.27
C PRO A 25 -0.23 -52.54 1.27
N ASN A 26 0.07 -51.40 0.64
CA ASN A 26 1.35 -50.72 0.84
C ASN A 26 1.13 -49.39 1.58
N LEU A 27 1.47 -49.41 2.86
CA LEU A 27 1.79 -48.24 3.66
C LEU A 27 3.08 -47.61 3.11
N SER A 28 2.95 -46.45 2.48
CA SER A 28 4.05 -45.48 2.41
C SER A 28 3.49 -44.11 2.73
N ALA A 29 3.58 -43.76 4.01
CA ALA A 29 3.54 -42.38 4.45
C ALA A 29 4.87 -41.74 4.05
N GLU A 30 4.91 -41.10 2.88
CA GLU A 30 5.94 -40.10 2.62
C GLU A 30 5.47 -38.76 3.21
N PRO A 31 6.28 -38.09 4.05
CA PRO A 31 5.96 -36.75 4.48
C PRO A 31 6.15 -35.84 3.27
N LEU A 32 5.04 -35.30 2.78
CA LEU A 32 5.03 -34.15 1.90
C LEU A 32 5.73 -32.99 2.62
N LYS A 33 7.04 -32.88 2.45
CA LYS A 33 7.78 -31.63 2.62
C LYS A 33 7.33 -30.72 1.48
N THR A 34 6.14 -30.14 1.63
CA THR A 34 5.85 -28.84 1.02
C THR A 34 6.70 -27.85 1.80
N GLU A 35 7.94 -27.74 1.37
CA GLU A 35 8.77 -26.59 1.67
C GLU A 35 8.04 -25.40 1.05
N LEU A 36 7.30 -24.68 1.90
CA LEU A 36 6.80 -23.35 1.60
C LEU A 36 8.03 -22.49 1.37
N VAL A 37 8.53 -22.51 0.13
CA VAL A 37 9.37 -21.45 -0.39
C VAL A 37 8.46 -20.23 -0.42
N LEU A 38 8.39 -19.53 0.71
CA LEU A 38 8.10 -18.12 0.74
C LEU A 38 9.22 -17.51 -0.11
N ASP A 39 8.92 -17.35 -1.39
CA ASP A 39 9.67 -16.50 -2.29
C ASP A 39 9.85 -15.18 -1.54
N GLU A 40 11.04 -14.93 -1.04
CA GLU A 40 11.39 -13.62 -0.51
C GLU A 40 11.28 -12.68 -1.72
N GLN A 41 10.10 -12.11 -1.95
CA GLN A 41 9.94 -11.08 -2.98
C GLN A 41 10.81 -9.91 -2.55
N LYS A 42 12.04 -9.92 -3.08
CA LYS A 42 12.99 -8.82 -2.96
C LYS A 42 12.24 -7.54 -3.34
N PRO A 43 12.20 -6.54 -2.45
CA PRO A 43 11.51 -5.29 -2.75
C PRO A 43 11.95 -4.76 -4.11
N LEU A 44 10.98 -4.39 -4.94
CA LEU A 44 11.24 -3.68 -6.18
C LEU A 44 11.82 -2.33 -5.79
N VAL A 45 13.13 -2.16 -5.98
CA VAL A 45 13.79 -0.86 -5.76
C VAL A 45 13.39 0.05 -6.91
N SER A 46 12.64 1.12 -6.60
CA SER A 46 12.17 2.07 -7.61
C SER A 46 12.19 3.50 -7.07
N LYS A 47 12.51 4.46 -7.95
CA LYS A 47 12.22 5.87 -7.69
C LYS A 47 10.71 6.06 -7.78
N LEU A 48 10.09 6.72 -6.81
CA LEU A 48 8.64 6.84 -6.73
C LEU A 48 8.17 8.28 -6.70
N GLN A 49 7.06 8.55 -7.38
CA GLN A 49 6.31 9.81 -7.27
C GLN A 49 4.83 9.52 -6.99
N ALA A 50 4.21 10.36 -6.17
CA ALA A 50 2.79 10.24 -5.85
C ALA A 50 1.92 10.64 -7.06
N ASN A 51 0.89 9.84 -7.36
CA ASN A 51 -0.04 10.13 -8.45
C ASN A 51 -1.26 10.93 -7.98
N ILE A 52 -1.10 12.25 -7.84
CA ILE A 52 -2.21 13.15 -7.48
C ILE A 52 -3.03 13.44 -8.74
N THR A 53 -4.24 12.88 -8.83
CA THR A 53 -5.12 12.98 -10.00
C THR A 53 -6.34 13.88 -9.72
N LEU A 54 -6.92 13.75 -8.54
CA LEU A 54 -8.15 14.43 -8.14
C LEU A 54 -7.89 15.80 -7.53
N HIS A 55 -6.66 16.06 -7.06
CA HIS A 55 -6.30 17.32 -6.41
C HIS A 55 -7.18 17.62 -5.18
N THR A 56 -7.46 16.56 -4.40
CA THR A 56 -8.28 16.64 -3.18
C THR A 56 -7.47 16.30 -1.94
N LEU A 57 -7.88 16.83 -0.79
CA LEU A 57 -7.22 16.53 0.49
C LEU A 57 -7.35 15.06 0.90
N THR A 58 -8.46 14.41 0.53
CA THR A 58 -8.68 12.99 0.79
C THR A 58 -7.67 12.14 0.02
N GLU A 59 -7.51 12.40 -1.28
CA GLU A 59 -6.54 11.71 -2.12
C GLU A 59 -5.11 11.94 -1.61
N LEU A 60 -4.76 13.20 -1.32
CA LEU A 60 -3.44 13.52 -0.81
C LEU A 60 -3.14 12.80 0.50
N LYS A 61 -4.09 12.75 1.44
CA LYS A 61 -3.95 12.01 2.69
C LYS A 61 -3.70 10.52 2.45
N GLN A 62 -4.46 9.90 1.54
CA GLN A 62 -4.28 8.49 1.18
C GLN A 62 -2.91 8.21 0.57
N LEU A 63 -2.41 9.10 -0.29
CA LEU A 63 -1.08 8.99 -0.87
C LEU A 63 0.03 9.12 0.19
N LEU A 64 -0.12 10.05 1.15
CA LEU A 64 0.81 10.21 2.26
C LEU A 64 0.81 8.99 3.21
N GLU A 65 -0.37 8.45 3.55
CA GLU A 65 -0.49 7.21 4.34
C GLU A 65 0.11 6.01 3.60
N LYS A 66 0.00 5.97 2.28
CA LYS A 66 0.64 4.93 1.46
C LYS A 66 2.16 5.12 1.42
N ALA A 67 2.67 6.34 1.35
CA ALA A 67 4.11 6.64 1.46
C ALA A 67 4.67 6.20 2.82
N GLU A 68 3.93 6.45 3.91
CA GLU A 68 4.28 5.94 5.24
C GLU A 68 4.32 4.41 5.27
N SER A 69 3.34 3.74 4.66
CA SER A 69 3.30 2.28 4.57
C SER A 69 4.51 1.72 3.80
N ILE A 70 4.92 2.39 2.71
CA ILE A 70 6.12 2.05 1.93
C ILE A 70 7.37 2.17 2.81
N ALA A 71 7.54 3.29 3.51
CA ALA A 71 8.69 3.53 4.38
C ALA A 71 8.81 2.54 5.54
N ASN A 72 7.67 2.07 6.05
CA ASN A 72 7.63 1.05 7.11
C ASN A 72 7.84 -0.38 6.60
N GLY A 73 8.12 -0.57 5.30
CA GLY A 73 8.34 -1.89 4.70
C GLY A 73 7.07 -2.75 4.62
N HIS A 74 5.88 -2.14 4.71
CA HIS A 74 4.60 -2.84 4.61
C HIS A 74 4.14 -3.05 3.15
N THR A 75 5.02 -2.79 2.17
CA THR A 75 4.73 -2.93 0.74
C THR A 75 5.91 -3.58 0.01
N LEU A 76 5.70 -3.93 -1.27
CA LEU A 76 6.74 -4.49 -2.14
C LEU A 76 7.72 -3.42 -2.69
N TYR A 77 7.49 -2.14 -2.39
CA TYR A 77 8.35 -1.06 -2.83
C TYR A 77 9.51 -0.83 -1.85
N SER A 78 10.67 -0.47 -2.38
CA SER A 78 11.77 0.11 -1.61
C SER A 78 12.33 1.29 -2.39
N THR A 79 12.52 2.43 -1.74
CA THR A 79 13.04 3.64 -2.38
C THR A 79 14.33 4.08 -1.70
N GLU A 80 15.36 4.34 -2.50
CA GLU A 80 16.61 4.97 -2.02
C GLU A 80 16.47 6.49 -1.97
N ASP A 81 15.66 7.04 -2.87
CA ASP A 81 15.30 8.46 -2.93
C ASP A 81 13.97 8.71 -2.20
N PRO A 82 13.76 9.91 -1.65
CA PRO A 82 12.46 10.33 -1.16
C PRO A 82 11.40 10.23 -2.25
N ILE A 83 10.18 9.88 -1.85
CA ILE A 83 9.03 9.84 -2.73
C ILE A 83 8.65 11.28 -3.11
N ALA A 84 8.69 11.61 -4.39
CA ALA A 84 8.32 12.94 -4.86
C ALA A 84 6.80 13.15 -4.77
N VAL A 85 6.35 14.20 -4.09
CA VAL A 85 4.94 14.59 -3.98
C VAL A 85 4.77 15.98 -4.60
N VAL A 86 4.32 16.03 -5.86
CA VAL A 86 4.21 17.29 -6.62
C VAL A 86 2.80 17.85 -6.52
N LEU A 87 2.63 18.90 -5.72
CA LEU A 87 1.38 19.63 -5.54
C LEU A 87 1.20 20.67 -6.65
N HIS A 88 0.06 20.63 -7.34
CA HIS A 88 -0.21 21.55 -8.43
C HIS A 88 -1.70 21.84 -8.65
N GLY A 89 -2.52 21.67 -7.62
CA GLY A 89 -3.93 22.02 -7.59
C GLY A 89 -4.40 22.57 -6.23
N GLU A 90 -5.69 22.46 -5.98
CA GLU A 90 -6.34 23.03 -4.78
C GLU A 90 -5.83 22.44 -3.46
N GLU A 91 -5.19 21.26 -3.48
CA GLU A 91 -4.57 20.64 -2.32
C GLU A 91 -3.47 21.52 -1.69
N ILE A 92 -2.88 22.44 -2.46
CA ILE A 92 -1.87 23.40 -1.97
C ILE A 92 -2.44 24.27 -0.84
N ASN A 93 -3.73 24.59 -0.89
CA ASN A 93 -4.38 25.42 0.14
C ASN A 93 -4.26 24.83 1.55
N ALA A 94 -4.17 23.49 1.69
CA ALA A 94 -4.01 22.87 3.00
C ALA A 94 -2.69 23.23 3.68
N PHE A 95 -1.65 23.56 2.89
CA PHE A 95 -0.33 23.93 3.37
C PHE A 95 -0.18 25.42 3.66
N LEU A 96 -1.17 26.27 3.36
CA LEU A 96 -1.09 27.67 3.76
C LEU A 96 -1.04 27.80 5.29
N ARG A 97 -0.15 28.64 5.81
CA ARG A 97 -0.02 28.90 7.25
C ARG A 97 -1.35 29.29 7.90
N SER A 98 -2.17 30.07 7.20
CA SER A 98 -3.52 30.47 7.62
C SER A 98 -4.48 29.28 7.77
N ASN A 99 -4.28 28.22 6.99
CA ASN A 99 -5.12 27.02 6.96
C ASN A 99 -4.56 25.87 7.81
N TYR A 100 -3.38 26.03 8.40
CA TYR A 100 -2.70 24.97 9.16
C TYR A 100 -3.60 24.37 10.25
N ARG A 101 -4.27 25.20 11.05
CA ARG A 101 -5.09 24.71 12.18
C ARG A 101 -6.17 23.73 11.72
N THR A 102 -6.79 23.98 10.57
CA THR A 102 -7.86 23.14 10.01
C THR A 102 -7.28 21.87 9.36
N ASN A 103 -6.08 21.96 8.79
CA ASN A 103 -5.44 20.87 8.05
C ASN A 103 -4.31 20.18 8.83
N LYS A 104 -4.21 20.44 10.13
CA LYS A 104 -3.10 20.03 10.99
C LYS A 104 -2.73 18.55 10.85
N PRO A 105 -3.68 17.59 10.86
CA PRO A 105 -3.32 16.18 10.72
C PRO A 105 -2.62 15.83 9.40
N LEU A 106 -3.04 16.45 8.29
CA LEU A 106 -2.45 16.24 6.98
C LEU A 106 -1.07 16.89 6.88
N VAL A 107 -0.95 18.16 7.32
CA VAL A 107 0.31 18.91 7.26
C VAL A 107 1.35 18.29 8.19
N ASP A 108 0.96 17.85 9.38
CA ASP A 108 1.88 17.18 10.33
C ASP A 108 2.34 15.81 9.81
N LEU A 109 1.47 15.07 9.11
CA LEU A 109 1.85 13.82 8.46
C LEU A 109 2.91 14.09 7.38
N ALA A 110 2.65 15.05 6.49
CA ALA A 110 3.61 15.41 5.45
C ALA A 110 4.94 15.89 6.03
N ALA A 111 4.90 16.79 7.03
CA ALA A 111 6.10 17.32 7.69
C ALA A 111 6.92 16.21 8.37
N ARG A 112 6.26 15.24 9.01
CA ARG A 112 6.93 14.10 9.64
C ARG A 112 7.60 13.20 8.60
N LEU A 113 6.90 12.89 7.50
CA LEU A 113 7.46 12.06 6.43
C LEU A 113 8.65 12.74 5.75
N ASP A 114 8.56 14.05 5.51
CA ASP A 114 9.65 14.86 4.98
C ASP A 114 10.86 14.88 5.92
N ALA A 115 10.63 15.10 7.22
CA ALA A 115 11.70 15.11 8.23
C ALA A 115 12.46 13.77 8.34
N PHE A 116 11.81 12.65 7.99
CA PHE A 116 12.43 11.33 7.93
C PHE A 116 12.94 10.96 6.52
N ASN A 117 12.99 11.92 5.60
CA ASN A 117 13.44 11.73 4.22
C ASN A 117 12.63 10.66 3.46
N VAL A 118 11.36 10.49 3.82
CA VAL A 118 10.42 9.56 3.17
C VAL A 118 9.79 10.19 1.95
N ILE A 119 9.42 11.47 2.03
CA ILE A 119 8.85 12.22 0.93
C ILE A 119 9.65 13.49 0.66
N ASP A 120 9.48 14.03 -0.53
CA ASP A 120 9.98 15.34 -0.95
C ASP A 120 8.79 16.10 -1.56
N VAL A 121 8.29 17.10 -0.81
CA VAL A 121 7.06 17.83 -1.17
C VAL A 121 7.40 19.03 -2.05
N LYS A 122 6.89 19.02 -3.27
CA LYS A 122 7.10 20.06 -4.28
C LYS A 122 5.83 20.84 -4.56
N VAL A 123 5.90 22.14 -4.81
CA VAL A 123 4.74 23.00 -5.08
C VAL A 123 4.90 23.83 -6.36
N CYS A 124 3.85 23.91 -7.16
CA CYS A 124 3.86 24.63 -8.43
C CYS A 124 3.85 26.16 -8.25
N GLU A 125 4.97 26.84 -8.55
CA GLU A 125 5.09 28.31 -8.51
C GLU A 125 4.09 29.00 -9.43
N ARG A 126 3.82 28.44 -10.62
CA ARG A 126 2.80 29.00 -11.52
C ARG A 126 1.41 29.01 -10.88
N TRP A 127 1.05 27.94 -10.17
CA TRP A 127 -0.23 27.87 -9.47
C TRP A 127 -0.25 28.85 -8.30
N MET A 128 0.85 28.94 -7.54
CA MET A 128 1.00 29.91 -6.45
C MET A 128 0.83 31.35 -6.95
N GLY A 129 1.48 31.71 -8.06
CA GLY A 129 1.40 33.05 -8.64
C GLY A 129 -0.01 33.44 -9.10
N VAL A 130 -0.76 32.50 -9.69
CA VAL A 130 -2.16 32.73 -10.07
C VAL A 130 -3.08 32.93 -8.85
N ASN A 131 -2.72 32.34 -7.70
CA ASN A 131 -3.50 32.41 -6.47
C ASN A 131 -2.95 33.41 -5.44
N GLY A 132 -1.94 34.21 -5.80
CA GLY A 132 -1.36 35.23 -4.91
C GLY A 132 -0.66 34.65 -3.67
N ILE A 133 -0.11 33.44 -3.78
CA ILE A 133 0.58 32.72 -2.70
C ILE A 133 2.08 32.90 -2.85
N MET A 134 2.75 33.21 -1.75
CA MET A 134 4.20 33.37 -1.67
C MET A 134 4.83 32.16 -0.97
N ALA A 135 6.12 31.89 -1.22
CA ALA A 135 6.81 30.76 -0.61
C ALA A 135 6.81 30.82 0.94
N ASN A 136 6.85 32.02 1.52
CA ASN A 136 6.79 32.20 2.98
C ASN A 136 5.40 31.95 3.58
N ASP A 137 4.34 31.85 2.75
CA ASP A 137 3.01 31.43 3.20
C ASP A 137 2.91 29.92 3.43
N LEU A 138 3.92 29.16 2.99
CA LEU A 138 4.01 27.71 3.11
C LEU A 138 5.02 27.28 4.20
N PRO A 139 4.91 26.05 4.71
CA PRO A 139 5.95 25.44 5.53
C PRO A 139 7.28 25.37 4.77
N PRO A 140 8.42 25.49 5.47
CA PRO A 140 9.74 25.53 4.84
C PRO A 140 10.15 24.23 4.14
N PHE A 141 9.48 23.10 4.45
CA PHE A 141 9.74 21.82 3.80
C PHE A 141 9.05 21.67 2.42
N VAL A 142 8.19 22.61 2.05
CA VAL A 142 7.50 22.58 0.75
C VAL A 142 8.36 23.33 -0.27
N GLU A 143 8.98 22.60 -1.20
CA GLU A 143 9.92 23.14 -2.18
C GLU A 143 9.20 23.70 -3.43
N PRO A 144 9.38 24.98 -3.79
CA PRO A 144 8.81 25.52 -5.03
C PRO A 144 9.47 24.92 -6.29
N VAL A 145 8.64 24.60 -7.29
CA VAL A 145 9.07 24.23 -8.63
C VAL A 145 8.38 25.09 -9.68
N PRO A 146 9.04 25.45 -10.81
CA PRO A 146 8.48 26.41 -11.76
C PRO A 146 7.11 26.02 -12.33
N PHE A 147 6.89 24.73 -12.58
CA PHE A 147 5.65 24.22 -13.17
C PHE A 147 5.40 22.76 -12.79
N GLY A 148 4.39 22.50 -11.95
CA GLY A 148 4.12 21.18 -11.38
C GLY A 148 3.86 20.07 -12.41
N ALA A 149 3.01 20.31 -13.42
CA ALA A 149 2.80 19.31 -14.48
C ALA A 149 4.06 19.07 -15.34
N GLY A 150 4.96 20.04 -15.41
CA GLY A 150 6.29 19.88 -16.01
C GLY A 150 7.21 19.03 -15.14
N GLU A 151 7.17 19.25 -13.83
CA GLU A 151 7.96 18.51 -12.86
C GLU A 151 7.57 17.02 -12.81
N VAL A 152 6.28 16.72 -12.80
CA VAL A 152 5.76 15.35 -12.91
C VAL A 152 6.31 14.63 -14.17
N LYS A 153 6.33 15.31 -15.31
CA LYS A 153 6.90 14.77 -16.56
C LYS A 153 8.42 14.58 -16.46
N ARG A 154 9.14 15.53 -15.84
CA ARG A 154 10.59 15.45 -15.62
C ARG A 154 10.95 14.26 -14.73
N LEU A 155 10.24 14.08 -13.61
CA LEU A 155 10.41 12.95 -12.70
C LEU A 155 10.17 11.62 -13.43
N LYS A 156 9.10 11.54 -14.22
CA LYS A 156 8.84 10.35 -15.05
C LYS A 156 9.98 10.06 -16.01
N ALA A 157 10.51 11.07 -16.70
CA ALA A 157 11.67 10.93 -17.58
C ALA A 157 12.95 10.53 -16.83
N ALA A 158 13.07 10.90 -15.56
CA ALA A 158 14.15 10.51 -14.65
C ALA A 158 13.97 9.11 -14.02
N GLY A 159 12.94 8.35 -14.44
CA GLY A 159 12.70 6.97 -13.99
C GLY A 159 11.79 6.84 -12.76
N TYR A 160 11.11 7.91 -12.34
CA TYR A 160 10.15 7.84 -11.24
C TYR A 160 8.86 7.16 -11.69
N ALA A 161 8.52 6.05 -11.05
CA ALA A 161 7.25 5.34 -11.22
C ALA A 161 6.15 5.95 -10.34
N TYR A 162 4.91 5.87 -10.80
CA TYR A 162 3.75 6.22 -9.99
C TYR A 162 3.37 5.08 -9.05
N PHE A 163 2.81 5.43 -7.89
CA PHE A 163 2.08 4.51 -7.02
C PHE A 163 0.76 5.12 -6.57
#